data_AF-A0A1H0TZN4-F1
#
_entry.id   AF-A0A1H0TZN4-F1
#
_cell.length_a   1.000
_cell.length_b   1.000
_cell.length_c   1.000
_cell.angle_alpha   90.00
_cell.angle_beta   90.00
_cell.angle_gamma   90.00
#
_symmetry.space_group_name_H-M   'P 1'
#
loop_
_entity.id
_entity.type
_entity.pdbx_description
1 polymer ?
#
loop_
_entity_poly.entity_id
_entity_poly.type
_entity_poly.pdbx_seq_one_letter_code
_entity_poly.pdbx_strand_id
1 'polypeptide(L)'
;MALEVGTSGPEVERLANDCFSAVATAVAECVRSAQRNGDIDPDADPDDLAYLLLTIIRGIDAVGAYGHSPDRPTSTAESAFALPPRPRHH
;
A
#
# COMPACT_ATOMS: atom_id res chain seq x y z
N MET A 1 -1.76 12.67 -13.47
CA MET A 1 -0.30 12.37 -13.49
C MET A 1 0.02 10.88 -13.66
N ALA A 2 -0.83 9.95 -13.19
CA ALA A 2 -0.63 8.50 -13.41
C ALA A 2 -0.68 8.06 -14.90
N LEU A 3 -1.37 8.80 -15.78
CA LEU A 3 -1.39 8.48 -17.22
C LEU A 3 -0.07 8.74 -17.94
N GLU A 4 0.84 9.56 -17.42
CA GLU A 4 2.08 9.90 -18.15
C GLU A 4 3.18 8.85 -18.00
N VAL A 5 3.08 7.94 -17.03
CA VAL A 5 4.02 6.83 -16.89
C VAL A 5 3.86 5.81 -18.02
N GLY A 6 2.62 5.58 -18.49
CA GLY A 6 2.35 4.71 -19.64
C GLY A 6 2.85 5.26 -20.98
N THR A 7 3.20 6.55 -21.04
CA THR A 7 3.79 7.21 -22.21
C THR A 7 5.28 7.47 -22.06
N SER A 8 5.89 7.08 -20.94
CA SER A 8 7.30 7.31 -20.65
C SER A 8 8.17 6.17 -21.21
N GLY A 9 9.41 6.49 -21.63
CA GLY A 9 10.34 5.50 -22.18
C GLY A 9 10.73 4.39 -21.17
N PRO A 10 11.35 3.30 -21.63
CA PRO A 10 11.61 2.09 -20.83
C PRO A 10 12.45 2.34 -19.56
N GLU A 11 13.26 3.40 -19.54
CA GLU A 11 14.02 3.79 -18.36
C GLU A 11 13.14 4.32 -17.22
N VAL A 12 12.08 5.06 -17.56
CA VAL A 12 11.12 5.58 -16.57
C VAL A 12 10.27 4.45 -16.00
N GLU A 13 9.86 3.50 -16.84
CA GLU A 13 9.14 2.30 -16.39
C GLU A 13 9.99 1.49 -15.40
N ARG A 14 11.27 1.27 -15.73
CA ARG A 14 12.20 0.59 -14.84
C ARG A 14 12.38 1.34 -13.51
N LEU A 15 12.60 2.66 -13.57
CA LEU A 15 12.75 3.47 -12.36
C LEU A 15 11.50 3.45 -11.48
N ALA A 16 10.31 3.53 -12.09
CA ALA A 16 9.05 3.42 -11.38
C ALA A 16 8.90 2.06 -10.71
N ASN A 17 9.20 0.97 -11.43
CA ASN A 17 9.17 -0.38 -10.90
C ASN A 17 10.15 -0.57 -9.72
N ASP A 18 11.38 -0.09 -9.85
CA ASP A 18 12.40 -0.14 -8.80
C ASP A 18 11.92 0.63 -7.54
N CYS A 19 11.31 1.80 -7.73
CA CYS A 19 10.77 2.61 -6.65
C CYS A 19 9.60 1.90 -5.92
N PHE A 20 8.61 1.40 -6.68
CA PHE A 20 7.48 0.69 -6.09
C PHE A 20 7.93 -0.58 -5.35
N SER A 21 8.89 -1.32 -5.91
CA SER A 21 9.45 -2.52 -5.28
C SER A 21 10.17 -2.21 -3.97
N ALA A 22 10.93 -1.10 -3.92
CA ALA A 22 11.60 -0.65 -2.70
C ALA A 22 10.59 -0.28 -1.60
N VAL A 23 9.52 0.43 -1.96
CA VAL A 23 8.45 0.77 -1.02
C VAL A 23 7.70 -0.47 -0.55
N ALA A 24 7.33 -1.38 -1.46
CA ALA A 24 6.65 -2.63 -1.12
C ALA A 24 7.49 -3.47 -0.15
N THR A 25 8.80 -3.58 -0.39
CA THR A 25 9.74 -4.26 0.52
C THR A 25 9.71 -3.65 1.92
N ALA A 26 9.78 -2.32 2.02
CA ALA A 26 9.76 -1.64 3.32
C ALA A 26 8.44 -1.86 4.07
N VAL A 27 7.31 -1.84 3.36
CA VAL A 27 5.98 -2.11 3.97
C VAL A 27 5.87 -3.57 4.40
N ALA A 28 6.35 -4.52 3.59
CA ALA A 28 6.35 -5.94 3.94
C ALA A 28 7.17 -6.21 5.21
N GLU A 29 8.31 -5.53 5.41
CA GLU A 29 9.06 -5.61 6.67
C GLU A 29 8.27 -5.10 7.88
N CYS A 30 7.50 -4.02 7.71
CA CYS A 30 6.59 -3.54 8.75
C CYS A 30 5.49 -4.58 9.05
N VAL A 31 4.90 -5.22 8.03
CA VAL A 31 3.91 -6.29 8.20
C VAL A 31 4.52 -7.47 8.95
N ARG A 32 5.72 -7.94 8.56
CA ARG A 32 6.45 -9.00 9.26
C ARG A 32 6.70 -8.64 10.73
N SER A 33 6.99 -7.37 11.02
CA SER A 33 7.15 -6.90 12.40
C SER A 33 5.84 -6.94 13.19
N ALA A 34 4.74 -6.49 12.59
CA ALA A 34 3.41 -6.56 13.19
C ALA A 34 2.95 -8.02 13.42
N GLN A 35 3.25 -8.93 12.50
CA GLN A 35 3.00 -10.37 12.67
C GLN A 35 3.78 -10.96 13.86
N ARG A 36 5.07 -10.62 14.00
CA ARG A 36 5.87 -11.04 15.16
C ARG A 36 5.32 -10.54 16.49
N ASN A 37 4.68 -9.37 16.49
CA ASN A 37 4.04 -8.78 17.65
C ASN A 37 2.63 -9.34 17.91
N GLY A 38 2.07 -10.12 16.98
CA GLY A 38 0.71 -10.64 17.06
C GLY A 38 -0.37 -9.62 16.69
N ASP A 39 -0.02 -8.53 16.02
CA ASP A 39 -0.98 -7.51 15.56
C ASP A 39 -1.69 -7.95 14.26
N ILE A 40 -1.01 -8.75 13.44
CA ILE A 40 -1.48 -9.27 12.15
C ILE A 40 -1.37 -10.80 12.16
N ASP A 41 -2.31 -11.48 11.49
CA ASP A 41 -2.29 -12.92 11.26
C ASP A 41 -0.92 -13.38 10.71
N PRO A 42 -0.20 -14.28 11.39
CA PRO A 42 1.14 -14.72 10.97
C PRO A 42 1.15 -15.49 9.65
N ASP A 43 0.00 -16.04 9.23
CA ASP A 43 -0.13 -16.81 7.98
C ASP A 43 -0.47 -15.94 6.76
N ALA A 44 -0.75 -14.64 6.98
CA ALA A 44 -0.99 -13.71 5.89
C ALA A 44 0.30 -13.42 5.10
N ASP A 45 0.20 -13.38 3.78
CA ASP A 45 1.36 -13.05 2.94
C ASP A 45 1.72 -11.55 3.12
N PRO A 46 2.93 -11.24 3.62
CA PRO A 46 3.33 -9.87 3.88
C PRO A 46 3.55 -9.06 2.60
N ASP A 47 3.91 -9.69 1.49
CA ASP A 47 4.13 -9.00 0.22
C ASP A 47 2.78 -8.64 -0.43
N ASP A 48 1.78 -9.53 -0.38
CA ASP A 48 0.41 -9.22 -0.81
C ASP A 48 -0.20 -8.08 -0.01
N LEU A 49 -0.03 -8.09 1.32
CA LEU A 49 -0.49 -7.00 2.19
C LEU A 49 0.23 -5.68 1.88
N ALA A 50 1.53 -5.73 1.58
CA ALA A 50 2.29 -4.55 1.18
C ALA A 50 1.78 -3.94 -0.13
N TYR A 51 1.53 -4.77 -1.14
CA TYR A 51 0.97 -4.31 -2.41
C TYR A 51 -0.45 -3.77 -2.25
N LEU A 52 -1.29 -4.41 -1.44
CA LEU A 52 -2.63 -3.91 -1.11
C LEU A 52 -2.57 -2.49 -0.52
N LEU A 53 -1.75 -2.28 0.51
CA LEU A 53 -1.58 -0.98 1.15
C LEU A 53 -1.03 0.07 0.18
N LEU A 54 -0.04 -0.31 -0.65
CA LEU A 54 0.53 0.56 -1.68
C LEU A 54 -0.53 0.99 -2.70
N THR A 55 -1.37 0.06 -3.18
CA THR A 55 -2.47 0.37 -4.10
C THR A 55 -3.47 1.33 -3.47
N ILE A 56 -3.82 1.14 -2.21
CA ILE A 56 -4.74 2.03 -1.50
C ILE A 56 -4.16 3.45 -1.39
N ILE A 57 -2.90 3.59 -0.97
CA ILE A 57 -2.22 4.89 -0.85
C ILE A 57 -2.20 5.61 -2.20
N ARG A 58 -1.82 4.90 -3.28
CA ARG A 58 -1.80 5.48 -4.63
C ARG A 58 -3.19 5.86 -5.14
N GLY A 59 -4.22 5.08 -4.77
CA GLY A 59 -5.62 5.42 -5.04
C GLY A 59 -6.06 6.69 -4.31
N ILE A 60 -5.65 6.86 -3.05
CA ILE A 60 -5.90 8.07 -2.25
C ILE A 60 -5.22 9.29 -2.91
N ASP A 61 -3.95 9.17 -3.30
CA ASP A 61 -3.21 10.25 -3.97
C ASP A 61 -3.91 10.67 -5.27
N ALA A 62 -4.35 9.69 -6.06
CA ALA A 62 -5.07 9.93 -7.31
C ALA A 62 -6.39 10.65 -7.06
N VAL A 63 -7.22 10.19 -6.11
CA VAL A 63 -8.50 10.82 -5.75
C VAL A 63 -8.27 12.24 -5.22
N GLY A 64 -7.25 12.46 -4.38
CA GLY A 64 -6.91 13.77 -3.85
C GLY A 64 -6.53 14.77 -4.95
N ALA A 65 -5.82 14.32 -5.99
CA ALA A 65 -5.44 15.16 -7.13
C ALA A 65 -6.63 15.71 -7.93
N TYR A 66 -7.83 15.12 -7.81
CA TYR A 66 -9.05 15.58 -8.47
C TYR A 66 -9.95 16.45 -7.58
N GLY A 67 -9.43 16.98 -6.47
CA GLY A 67 -10.13 17.98 -5.64
C GLY A 67 -11.21 17.41 -4.72
N HIS A 68 -11.19 16.10 -4.47
CA HIS A 68 -12.03 15.49 -3.44
C HIS A 68 -11.60 15.97 -2.04
N SER A 69 -12.57 16.16 -1.13
CA SER A 69 -12.33 16.65 0.24
C SER A 69 -11.25 15.80 0.95
N PRO A 70 -10.30 16.43 1.68
CA PRO A 70 -9.23 15.73 2.41
C PRO A 70 -9.73 14.81 3.53
N ASP A 71 -10.98 15.00 4.00
CA ASP A 71 -11.57 14.15 5.04
C ASP A 71 -11.78 12.71 4.56
N ARG A 72 -11.99 12.54 3.24
CA ARG A 72 -12.25 11.24 2.62
C ARG A 72 -10.98 10.38 2.52
N PRO A 73 -9.83 10.88 2.06
CA PRO A 73 -8.51 10.26 2.19
C PRO A 73 -8.18 9.71 3.59
N THR A 74 -8.37 10.52 4.63
CA THR A 74 -8.05 10.11 6.01
C THR A 74 -8.92 8.95 6.46
N SER A 75 -10.24 9.05 6.25
CA SER A 75 -11.17 7.97 6.58
C SER A 75 -10.90 6.68 5.78
N THR A 76 -10.48 6.80 4.51
CA THR A 76 -10.06 5.66 3.68
C THR A 76 -8.80 5.00 4.23
N ALA A 77 -7.80 5.78 4.64
CA ALA A 77 -6.58 5.24 5.24
C ALA A 77 -6.87 4.49 6.55
N GLU A 78 -7.70 5.07 7.42
CA GLU A 78 -8.14 4.40 8.66
C GLU A 78 -8.88 3.10 8.38
N SER A 79 -9.79 3.10 7.40
CA SER A 79 -10.51 1.90 6.98
C SER A 79 -9.56 0.82 6.43
N ALA A 80 -8.52 1.24 5.71
CA ALA A 80 -7.51 0.33 5.18
C ALA A 80 -6.73 -0.38 6.30
N PHE A 81 -6.40 0.31 7.40
CA PHE A 81 -5.75 -0.31 8.57
C PHE A 81 -6.66 -1.28 9.33
N ALA A 82 -7.97 -1.27 9.07
CA ALA A 82 -8.89 -2.27 9.63
C ALA A 82 -9.00 -3.56 8.80
N LEU A 83 -8.48 -3.55 7.55
CA LEU A 83 -8.53 -4.69 6.63
C LEU A 83 -7.57 -5.86 6.92
N PRO A 84 -6.34 -5.65 7.47
CA PRO A 84 -5.42 -6.75 7.67
C PRO A 84 -6.06 -7.87 8.50
N PRO A 85 -5.81 -9.14 8.12
CA PRO A 85 -6.32 -10.26 8.87
C PRO A 85 -5.76 -10.20 10.29
N ARG A 86 -6.66 -10.32 11.26
CA ARG A 86 -6.31 -10.33 12.69
C ARG A 86 -6.11 -11.77 13.14
N PRO A 87 -5.14 -12.04 14.05
CA PRO A 87 -4.98 -13.37 14.60
C PRO A 87 -6.27 -13.84 15.27
N ARG A 88 -6.63 -15.11 15.04
CA ARG A 88 -7.75 -15.74 15.75
C ARG A 88 -7.27 -16.19 17.12
N HIS A 89 -7.82 -15.62 18.19
CA HIS A 89 -7.64 -16.16 19.53
C HIS A 89 -8.48 -17.44 19.66
N HIS A 90 -7.82 -18.58 19.89
CA HIS A 90 -8.46 -19.87 20.17
C HIS A 90 -8.55 -20.11 21.68
#